data_AF-A0A6B2NIS5-F1
#
_entry.id   AF-A0A6B2NIS5-F1
#
_cell.length_a   1.000
_cell.length_b   1.000
_cell.length_c   1.000
_cell.angle_alpha   90.00
_cell.angle_beta   90.00
_cell.angle_gamma   90.00
#
_symmetry.space_group_name_H-M   'P 1'
#
loop_
_entity.id
_entity.type
_entity.pdbx_description
1 polymer ?
#
loop_
_entity_poly.entity_id
_entity_poly.type
_entity_poly.pdbx_seq_one_letter_code
_entity_poly.pdbx_strand_id
1 'polypeptide(L)' 'MRQHFEALRKAPANHVPLSPLSFLRRAESLHGARMAVILGDIRRNWSETGHRIRAVANGLDRVFRRHKSCWL' A
#
# COMPACT_ATOMS: atom_id res chain seq x y z
N MET A 1 24.70 0.53 2.69
CA MET A 1 23.61 -0.28 2.06
C MET A 1 22.99 0.41 0.86
N ARG A 2 22.36 1.59 0.99
CA ARG A 2 21.66 2.26 -0.15
C ARG A 2 22.56 2.53 -1.37
N GLN A 3 23.78 3.03 -1.16
CA GLN A 3 24.76 3.30 -2.22
C GLN A 3 25.08 2.08 -3.12
N HIS A 4 25.07 0.87 -2.56
CA HIS A 4 25.37 -0.35 -3.35
C HIS A 4 24.22 -0.73 -4.28
N PHE A 5 22.96 -0.43 -3.91
CA PHE A 5 21.81 -0.72 -4.76
C PHE A 5 21.64 0.28 -5.89
N GLU A 6 22.03 1.54 -5.67
CA GLU A 6 21.95 2.59 -6.69
C GLU A 6 23.11 2.57 -7.69
N ALA A 7 24.23 1.93 -7.35
CA ALA A 7 25.35 1.71 -8.26
C ALA A 7 25.00 0.76 -9.43
N LEU A 8 23.94 -0.07 -9.29
CA LEU A 8 23.49 -0.98 -10.34
C LEU A 8 22.57 -0.26 -11.33
N ARG A 9 22.86 -0.44 -12.63
CA ARG A 9 21.94 0.02 -13.68
C ARG A 9 20.57 -0.63 -13.50
N LYS A 10 19.51 0.16 -13.64
CA LYS A 10 18.13 -0.33 -13.68
C LYS A 10 17.92 -1.21 -14.90
N ALA A 11 17.42 -2.41 -14.68
CA ALA A 11 17.08 -3.43 -15.66
C ALA A 11 15.80 -4.14 -15.21
N PRO A 12 15.13 -4.91 -16.08
CA PRO A 12 13.89 -5.60 -15.72
C PRO A 12 14.02 -6.52 -14.49
N ALA A 13 15.22 -7.05 -14.22
CA ALA A 13 15.48 -7.94 -13.09
C ALA A 13 15.50 -7.23 -11.72
N ASN A 14 15.94 -5.96 -11.66
CA ASN A 14 16.12 -5.21 -10.40
C ASN A 14 15.24 -3.95 -10.31
N HIS A 15 14.52 -3.58 -11.37
CA HIS A 15 13.66 -2.40 -11.39
C HIS A 15 12.34 -2.66 -12.09
N VAL A 16 11.25 -2.39 -11.38
CA VAL A 16 9.90 -2.24 -11.94
C VAL A 16 9.31 -0.96 -11.34
N PRO A 17 8.79 -0.01 -12.15
CA PRO A 17 8.12 1.15 -11.60
C PRO A 17 6.83 0.71 -10.91
N LEU A 18 6.75 0.96 -9.60
CA LEU A 18 5.55 0.66 -8.81
C LEU A 18 4.86 1.97 -8.42
N SER A 19 3.60 2.11 -8.81
CA SER A 19 2.71 3.07 -8.15
C SER A 19 2.46 2.63 -6.70
N PRO A 20 2.05 3.53 -5.80
CA PRO A 20 1.73 3.18 -4.41
C PRO A 20 0.75 2.01 -4.28
N LEU A 21 -0.27 1.94 -5.14
CA LEU A 21 -1.24 0.83 -5.15
C LEU A 21 -0.63 -0.48 -5.65
N SER A 22 0.20 -0.43 -6.69
CA SER A 22 0.88 -1.64 -7.19
C SER A 22 1.92 -2.17 -6.20
N PHE A 23 2.60 -1.27 -5.47
CA PHE A 23 3.49 -1.63 -4.37
C PHE A 23 2.73 -2.31 -3.24
N LEU A 24 1.63 -1.71 -2.77
CA LEU A 24 0.83 -2.27 -1.69
C LEU A 24 0.35 -3.69 -2.01
N ARG A 25 -0.20 -3.91 -3.21
CA ARG A 25 -0.62 -5.25 -3.66
C ARG A 25 0.53 -6.26 -3.66
N ARG A 26 1.71 -5.87 -4.12
CA ARG A 26 2.89 -6.74 -4.16
C ARG A 26 3.43 -7.05 -2.77
N ALA A 27 3.38 -6.07 -1.85
CA ALA A 27 3.80 -6.26 -0.47
C ALA A 27 2.86 -7.22 0.29
N GLU A 28 1.55 -7.08 0.07
CA GLU A 28 0.55 -8.03 0.60
C GLU A 28 0.75 -9.45 0.07
N SER A 29 0.96 -9.61 -1.25
CA SER A 29 1.05 -10.95 -1.85
C SER A 29 2.33 -11.69 -1.48
N LEU A 30 3.47 -10.99 -1.40
CA LEU A 30 4.77 -11.62 -1.14
C LEU A 30 5.12 -11.66 0.36
N HIS A 31 4.62 -10.70 1.14
CA HIS A 31 5.06 -10.47 2.51
C HIS A 31 3.88 -10.31 3.48
N GLY A 32 2.71 -10.85 3.16
CA GLY A 32 1.48 -10.67 3.93
C GLY A 32 1.62 -10.84 5.44
N ALA A 33 2.30 -11.90 5.90
CA ALA A 33 2.53 -12.17 7.33
C ALA A 33 3.65 -11.33 7.97
N ARG A 34 4.45 -10.61 7.18
CA ARG A 34 5.57 -9.79 7.68
C ARG A 34 5.05 -8.46 8.21
N MET A 35 5.62 -8.01 9.33
CA MET A 35 5.35 -6.70 9.93
C MET A 35 5.60 -5.56 8.93
N ALA A 36 4.59 -4.72 8.74
CA ALA A 36 4.61 -3.54 7.88
C ALA A 36 4.64 -2.24 8.69
N VAL A 37 3.87 -2.18 9.79
CA VAL A 37 3.78 -1.02 10.68
C VAL A 37 4.04 -1.46 12.11
N ILE A 38 4.97 -0.76 12.76
CA ILE A 38 5.22 -0.83 14.21
C ILE A 38 5.24 0.62 14.70
N LEU A 39 4.19 1.03 15.40
CA LEU A 39 4.05 2.39 15.93
C LEU A 39 3.41 2.34 17.32
N GLY A 40 4.23 2.49 18.36
CA GLY A 40 3.81 2.22 19.74
C GLY A 40 3.30 0.78 19.86
N ASP A 41 2.11 0.61 20.43
CA ASP A 41 1.44 -0.70 20.57
C ASP A 41 0.83 -1.20 19.25
N ILE A 42 0.73 -0.34 18.23
CA ILE A 42 0.18 -0.74 16.94
C ILE A 42 1.21 -1.60 16.21
N ARG A 43 0.84 -2.86 16.01
CA ARG A 43 1.55 -3.81 15.18
C ARG A 43 0.61 -4.29 14.09
N ARG A 44 0.98 -4.07 12.82
CA ARG A 44 0.25 -4.62 11.67
C ARG A 44 1.18 -5.26 10.66
N ASN A 45 0.81 -6.43 10.18
CA ASN A 45 1.44 -7.05 9.02
C ASN A 45 0.96 -6.43 7.70
N TRP A 46 1.54 -6.83 6.58
CA TRP A 46 1.18 -6.30 5.27
C TRP A 46 -0.27 -6.60 4.88
N SER A 47 -0.77 -7.80 5.19
CA SER A 47 -2.18 -8.18 4.92
C SER A 47 -3.16 -7.28 5.67
N GLU A 48 -2.91 -7.01 6.95
CA GLU A 48 -3.73 -6.14 7.79
C GLU A 48 -3.68 -4.67 7.34
N THR A 49 -2.48 -4.20 7.00
CA THR A 49 -2.28 -2.84 6.47
C THR A 49 -3.07 -2.63 5.19
N GLY A 50 -2.97 -3.58 4.26
CA GLY A 50 -3.70 -3.59 3.01
C GLY A 50 -5.21 -3.58 3.17
N HIS A 51 -5.72 -4.48 4.01
CA HIS A 51 -7.14 -4.57 4.31
C HIS A 51 -7.69 -3.27 4.89
N ARG A 52 -6.98 -2.67 5.86
CA ARG A 52 -7.38 -1.42 6.48
C ARG A 52 -7.42 -0.25 5.50
N ILE A 53 -6.43 -0.14 4.61
CA ILE A 53 -6.40 0.91 3.57
C ILE A 53 -7.63 0.79 2.67
N ARG A 54 -7.96 -0.42 2.21
CA ARG A 54 -9.15 -0.66 1.38
C ARG A 54 -10.45 -0.35 2.11
N ALA A 55 -10.56 -0.71 3.39
CA ALA A 55 -11.73 -0.42 4.20
C ALA A 55 -11.97 1.10 4.32
N VAL A 56 -10.90 1.88 4.57
CA VAL A 56 -10.99 3.36 4.62
C VAL A 56 -11.38 3.93 3.26
N ALA A 57 -10.74 3.48 2.17
CA ALA A 57 -11.05 3.95 0.82
C ALA A 57 -12.52 3.70 0.44
N ASN A 58 -13.05 2.52 0.74
CA ASN A 58 -14.46 2.19 0.51
C ASN A 58 -15.41 3.05 1.36
N GLY A 59 -15.02 3.35 2.61
CA GLY A 59 -15.77 4.25 3.48
C GLY A 59 -15.85 5.66 2.91
N LEU A 60 -14.72 6.20 2.44
CA LEU A 60 -14.64 7.52 1.80
C LEU A 60 -15.48 7.58 0.52
N ASP A 61 -15.37 6.58 -0.37
CA ASP A 61 -16.17 6.51 -1.60
C ASP A 61 -17.67 6.57 -1.30
N ARG A 62 -18.13 5.82 -0.28
CA ARG A 62 -19.53 5.84 0.15
C ARG A 62 -19.98 7.22 0.65
N VAL A 63 -19.13 7.91 1.43
CA VAL A 63 -19.42 9.26 1.92
C VAL A 63 -19.51 10.25 0.76
N PHE A 64 -18.57 10.19 -0.17
CA PHE A 64 -18.56 11.09 -1.34
C PHE A 64 -19.78 10.90 -2.23
N ARG A 65 -20.21 9.65 -2.46
CA ARG A 65 -21.43 9.37 -3.24
C ARG A 65 -22.68 9.97 -2.60
N ARG A 66 -22.83 9.84 -1.27
CA ARG A 66 -23.98 10.40 -0.53
C ARG A 66 -24.08 11.92 -0.66
N HIS A 67 -22.95 12.62 -0.66
CA HIS A 67 -22.95 14.08 -0.83
C HIS A 67 -23.22 14.52 -2.27
N LYS A 68 -22.78 13.77 -3.29
CA LYS A 68 -23.12 14.09 -4.69
C LYS A 68 -24.62 13.92 -4.99
N SER A 69 -25.30 13.02 -4.28
CA SER A 69 -26.76 12.86 -4.38
C SER A 69 -27.58 14.00 -3.76
N CYS A 70 -26.95 14.95 -3.06
CA CYS A 70 -27.63 16.12 -2.48
C CYS A 70 -27.61 17.35 -3.40
N TRP A 71 -26.91 17.24 -4.55
CA TRP A 71 -26.76 18.31 -5.54
C TRP A 71 -27.45 17.97 -6.88
N LEU A 72 -28.37 16.99 -6.88
CA LEU A 72 -29.29 16.63 -7.95
C LEU A 72 -30.69 16.50 -7.33
#